data_AF-A0A969CZP1-F1
#
_entry.id   AF-A0A969CZP1-F1
#
_cell.length_a   1.000
_cell.length_b   1.000
_cell.length_c   1.000
_cell.angle_alpha   90.00
_cell.angle_beta   90.00
_cell.angle_gamma   90.00
#
_symmetry.space_group_name_H-M   'P 1'
#
loop_
_entity.id
_entity.type
_entity.pdbx_description
1 polymer ?
#
loop_
_entity_poly.entity_id
_entity_poly.type
_entity_poly.pdbx_seq_one_letter_code
_entity_poly.pdbx_strand_id
1 'polypeptide(L)'
;MTIVEIKSSRADFAADRKWRDYLEFCDRFYFAVEPDFPLALLPGDVGLICADAHGGSIRREGALQPINGNRRRSLILGVALTASRRLARIADPELPW
;
A
#
# COMPACT_ATOMS: atom_id res chain seq x y z
N MET A 1 -1.07 -9.38 4.85
CA MET A 1 -1.24 -8.60 3.62
C MET A 1 -1.40 -7.16 4.05
N THR A 2 -0.54 -6.28 3.58
CA THR A 2 -0.55 -4.86 3.97
C THR A 2 -0.72 -4.05 2.71
N ILE A 3 -1.60 -3.06 2.74
CA ILE A 3 -1.72 -2.07 1.68
C ILE A 3 -1.14 -0.76 2.19
N VAL A 4 -0.29 -0.14 1.37
CA VAL A 4 0.29 1.17 1.62
C VAL A 4 -0.10 2.07 0.45
N GLU A 5 -0.95 3.05 0.71
CA GLU A 5 -1.36 4.03 -0.27
C GLU A 5 -0.46 5.26 -0.15
N ILE A 6 0.41 5.47 -1.14
CA ILE A 6 1.34 6.60 -1.17
C ILE A 6 0.59 7.83 -1.66
N LYS A 7 0.58 8.92 -0.87
CA LYS A 7 0.01 10.21 -1.27
C LYS A 7 1.11 11.26 -1.40
N SER A 8 1.37 11.68 -2.62
CA SER A 8 2.41 12.67 -2.93
C SER A 8 1.99 14.11 -2.64
N SER A 9 0.69 14.36 -2.46
CA SER A 9 0.18 15.69 -2.17
C SER A 9 -1.20 15.66 -1.52
N ARG A 10 -1.61 16.80 -0.96
CA ARG A 10 -2.98 16.99 -0.44
C ARG A 10 -4.04 16.79 -1.53
N ALA A 11 -3.73 17.18 -2.78
CA ALA A 11 -4.65 17.01 -3.91
C ALA A 11 -4.83 15.53 -4.28
N ASP A 12 -3.74 14.76 -4.26
CA ASP A 12 -3.77 13.31 -4.50
C ASP A 12 -4.61 12.59 -3.43
N PHE A 13 -4.42 12.93 -2.14
CA PHE A 13 -5.27 12.43 -1.06
C PHE A 13 -6.74 12.81 -1.25
N ALA A 14 -7.03 14.06 -1.62
CA ALA A 14 -8.41 14.53 -1.81
C ALA A 14 -9.11 13.89 -3.04
N ALA A 15 -8.34 13.56 -4.07
CA ALA A 15 -8.84 12.91 -5.28
C ALA A 15 -9.19 11.43 -5.05
N ASP A 16 -8.47 10.76 -4.16
CA ASP A 16 -8.72 9.37 -3.82
C ASP A 16 -9.92 9.24 -2.88
N ARG A 17 -11.10 9.14 -3.49
CA ARG A 17 -12.37 8.93 -2.78
C ARG A 17 -12.68 7.45 -2.52
N LYS A 18 -11.85 6.53 -3.02
CA LYS A 18 -12.12 5.08 -3.01
C LYS A 18 -11.15 4.29 -2.15
N TRP A 19 -10.18 4.92 -1.51
CA TRP A 19 -9.21 4.22 -0.65
C TRP A 19 -9.86 3.28 0.39
N ARG A 20 -11.07 3.59 0.87
CA ARG A 20 -11.81 2.74 1.82
C ARG A 20 -12.19 1.39 1.23
N ASP A 21 -12.35 1.29 -0.08
CA ASP A 21 -12.63 0.04 -0.79
C ASP A 21 -11.45 -0.93 -0.67
N TYR A 22 -10.24 -0.43 -0.37
CA TYR A 22 -9.06 -1.28 -0.19
C TYR A 22 -9.02 -1.97 1.18
N LEU A 23 -9.76 -1.48 2.17
CA LEU A 23 -9.72 -2.00 3.55
C LEU A 23 -10.11 -3.48 3.63
N GLU A 24 -11.01 -3.94 2.76
CA GLU A 24 -11.42 -5.35 2.75
C GLU A 24 -10.34 -6.30 2.17
N PHE A 25 -9.25 -5.76 1.61
CA PHE A 25 -8.18 -6.51 0.95
C PHE A 25 -6.85 -6.54 1.73
N CYS A 26 -6.79 -5.95 2.93
CA CYS A 26 -5.58 -5.95 3.74
C CYS A 26 -5.84 -6.21 5.22
N ASP A 27 -4.86 -6.81 5.88
CA ASP A 27 -4.84 -6.93 7.34
C ASP A 27 -4.50 -5.61 8.03
N ARG A 28 -3.71 -4.78 7.36
CA ARG A 28 -3.33 -3.44 7.80
C ARG A 28 -3.30 -2.51 6.61
N PHE A 29 -3.86 -1.32 6.79
CA PHE A 29 -3.82 -0.24 5.80
C PHE A 29 -2.96 0.91 6.33
N TYR A 30 -2.14 1.48 5.45
CA TYR A 30 -1.32 2.64 5.72
C TYR A 30 -1.52 3.70 4.65
N PHE A 31 -1.56 4.96 5.06
CA PHE A 31 -1.11 6.05 4.18
C PHE A 31 0.40 6.22 4.33
N ALA A 32 1.10 6.42 3.22
CA ALA A 32 2.49 6.87 3.20
C ALA A 32 2.55 8.29 2.62
N VAL A 33 3.12 9.23 3.36
CA VAL A 33 3.18 10.65 2.98
C VAL A 33 4.55 11.25 3.25
N GLU A 34 4.85 12.37 2.60
CA GLU A 34 6.05 13.16 2.86
C GLU A 34 6.04 13.76 4.29
N PRO A 35 7.22 14.05 4.88
CA PRO A 35 7.31 14.53 6.26
C PRO A 35 6.55 15.84 6.57
N ASP A 36 6.36 16.69 5.56
CA ASP A 36 5.68 17.99 5.65
C ASP A 36 4.18 17.90 5.32
N PHE A 37 3.67 16.71 4.99
CA PHE A 37 2.26 16.51 4.71
C PHE A 37 1.40 16.87 5.94
N PRO A 38 0.28 17.62 5.77
CA PRO A 38 -0.59 17.99 6.88
C PRO A 38 -1.33 16.77 7.45
N LEU A 39 -0.75 16.13 8.46
CA LEU A 39 -1.23 14.87 9.04
C LEU A 39 -2.64 14.96 9.64
N ALA A 40 -3.08 16.16 10.04
CA ALA A 40 -4.43 16.40 10.54
C ALA A 40 -5.54 16.12 9.52
N LEU A 41 -5.20 16.03 8.22
CA LEU A 41 -6.15 15.65 7.17
C LEU A 41 -6.36 14.14 7.06
N LEU A 42 -5.43 13.35 7.59
CA LEU A 42 -5.47 11.90 7.46
C LEU A 42 -6.38 11.30 8.54
N PRO A 43 -7.11 10.21 8.23
CA PRO A 43 -7.90 9.49 9.23
C PRO A 43 -7.01 8.97 10.37
N GLY A 44 -7.49 9.06 11.61
CA GLY A 44 -6.75 8.64 12.81
C GLY A 44 -6.75 7.13 13.06
N ASP A 45 -7.63 6.40 12.38
CA ASP A 45 -7.90 4.96 12.53
C ASP A 45 -7.08 4.06 11.60
N VAL A 46 -6.35 4.65 10.65
CA VAL A 46 -5.45 3.94 9.74
C VAL A 46 -3.98 4.15 10.08
N GLY A 47 -3.12 3.24 9.62
CA GLY A 47 -1.68 3.36 9.79
C GLY A 47 -1.10 4.55 9.04
N LEU A 48 0.03 5.05 9.53
CA LEU A 48 0.76 6.17 8.93
C LEU A 48 2.24 5.83 8.81
N ILE A 49 2.76 5.96 7.60
CA ILE A 49 4.18 5.95 7.27
C ILE A 49 4.55 7.37 6.83
N CYS A 50 5.64 7.91 7.39
CA CYS A 50 6.28 9.10 6.84
C CYS A 50 7.54 8.66 6.12
N ALA A 51 7.65 8.98 4.83
CA ALA A 51 8.74 8.54 3.97
C ALA A 51 9.19 9.65 3.01
N ASP A 52 10.45 9.58 2.60
CA ASP A 52 11.07 10.40 1.56
C ASP A 52 11.85 9.50 0.58
N ALA A 53 12.67 10.10 -0.28
CA ALA A 53 13.48 9.36 -1.25
C ALA A 53 14.56 8.47 -0.62
N HIS A 54 14.91 8.68 0.65
CA HIS A 54 15.98 7.97 1.35
C HIS A 54 15.45 6.85 2.25
N GLY A 55 14.25 6.98 2.79
CA GLY A 55 13.66 5.94 3.62
C GLY A 55 12.29 6.32 4.17
N GLY A 56 11.84 5.56 5.17
CA GLY A 56 10.57 5.83 5.84
C GLY A 56 10.44 5.15 7.18
N SER A 57 9.53 5.65 8.01
CA SER A 57 9.24 5.11 9.33
C SER A 57 7.74 5.06 9.59
N ILE A 58 7.29 4.01 10.28
CA ILE A 58 5.93 3.91 10.78
C ILE A 58 5.78 4.90 11.93
N ARG A 59 4.93 5.92 11.74
CA ARG A 59 4.57 6.89 12.78
C ARG A 59 3.37 6.45 13.60
N ARG A 60 2.48 5.68 12.98
CA ARG A 60 1.30 5.09 13.63
C ARG A 60 1.07 3.71 13.05
N GLU A 61 1.06 2.70 13.90
CA GLU A 61 0.73 1.33 13.51
C GLU A 61 -0.73 1.27 13.05
N GLY A 62 -1.00 0.68 11.89
CA GLY A 62 -2.37 0.49 11.40
C GLY A 62 -3.08 -0.60 12.20
N ALA A 63 -4.37 -0.45 12.50
CA ALA A 63 -5.12 -1.48 13.21
C ALA A 63 -5.10 -2.83 12.45
N LEU A 64 -4.96 -3.93 13.18
CA LEU A 64 -5.02 -5.28 12.60
C LEU A 64 -6.49 -5.66 12.35
N GLN A 65 -6.85 -5.83 11.09
CA GLN A 65 -8.18 -6.28 10.67
C GLN A 65 -8.05 -7.52 9.77
N PRO A 66 -8.05 -8.73 10.34
CA PRO A 66 -7.74 -9.94 9.57
C PRO A 66 -8.69 -10.14 8.38
N ILE A 67 -8.14 -10.29 7.18
CA ILE A 67 -8.93 -10.64 6.00
C ILE A 67 -9.26 -12.13 5.94
N ASN A 68 -10.34 -12.45 5.23
CA ASN A 68 -10.76 -13.81 4.92
C ASN A 68 -9.60 -14.65 4.33
N GLY A 69 -9.48 -15.92 4.77
CA GLY A 69 -8.39 -16.82 4.37
C GLY A 69 -8.33 -17.11 2.86
N ASN A 70 -9.47 -17.28 2.19
CA ASN A 70 -9.51 -17.50 0.74
C ASN A 70 -9.05 -16.26 -0.01
N ARG A 71 -9.51 -15.07 0.43
CA ARG A 71 -9.04 -13.79 -0.14
C ARG A 71 -7.54 -13.60 0.05
N ARG A 72 -7.02 -13.87 1.24
CA ARG A 72 -5.57 -13.84 1.53
C ARG A 72 -4.80 -14.73 0.57
N ARG A 73 -5.24 -15.98 0.37
CA ARG A 73 -4.58 -16.92 -0.54
C ARG A 73 -4.54 -16.38 -1.97
N SER A 74 -5.65 -15.86 -2.48
CA SER A 74 -5.72 -15.25 -3.81
C SER A 74 -4.79 -14.04 -3.94
N LEU A 75 -4.75 -13.17 -2.95
CA LEU A 75 -3.86 -11.99 -2.95
C LEU A 75 -2.38 -12.38 -2.89
N ILE A 76 -2.01 -13.36 -2.06
CA ILE A 76 -0.63 -13.88 -1.99
C ILE A 76 -0.19 -14.43 -3.36
N LEU A 77 -1.04 -15.23 -4.01
CA LEU A 77 -0.75 -15.76 -5.34
C LEU A 77 -0.61 -14.63 -6.38
N GLY A 78 -1.50 -13.64 -6.34
CA GLY A 78 -1.43 -12.47 -7.23
C GLY A 78 -0.14 -11.66 -7.07
N VAL A 79 0.29 -11.44 -5.81
CA VAL A 79 1.58 -10.77 -5.51
C VAL A 79 2.75 -11.60 -6.02
N ALA A 80 2.78 -12.91 -5.73
CA ALA A 80 3.86 -13.79 -6.17
C ALA A 80 3.99 -13.82 -7.69
N LEU A 81 2.90 -14.01 -8.42
CA LEU A 81 2.90 -14.03 -9.89
C LEU A 81 3.34 -12.68 -10.47
N THR A 82 2.86 -11.56 -9.91
CA THR A 82 3.26 -10.22 -10.35
C THR A 82 4.76 -9.98 -10.14
N ALA A 83 5.28 -10.36 -8.97
CA ALA A 83 6.69 -10.22 -8.63
C ALA A 83 7.57 -11.10 -9.52
N SER A 84 7.21 -12.38 -9.70
CA SER A 84 7.94 -13.31 -10.57
C SER A 84 7.98 -12.83 -12.02
N ARG A 85 6.85 -12.34 -12.57
CA ARG A 85 6.81 -11.79 -13.94
C ARG A 85 7.68 -10.55 -14.10
N ARG A 86 7.66 -9.63 -13.12
CA ARG A 86 8.52 -8.44 -13.14
C ARG A 86 10.00 -8.82 -13.07
N LEU A 87 10.35 -9.77 -12.20
CA LEU A 87 11.72 -10.26 -12.08
C LEU A 87 12.18 -10.95 -13.37
N ALA A 88 11.33 -11.80 -13.96
CA ALA A 88 11.63 -12.48 -15.22
C ALA A 88 11.93 -11.48 -16.34
N ARG A 89 11.14 -10.40 -16.46
CA ARG A 89 11.39 -9.32 -17.44
C ARG A 89 12.68 -8.54 -17.22
N ILE A 90 13.13 -8.42 -15.97
CA ILE A 90 14.43 -7.78 -15.68
C ILE A 90 15.56 -8.72 -16.08
N ALA A 91 15.41 -10.02 -15.84
CA ALA A 91 16.41 -11.03 -16.15
C ALA A 91 16.51 -11.34 -17.66
N ASP A 92 15.37 -11.33 -18.36
CA ASP A 92 15.25 -11.56 -19.79
C ASP A 92 14.21 -10.58 -20.39
N PRO A 93 14.67 -9.43 -20.92
CA PRO A 93 13.79 -8.43 -21.51
C PRO A 93 13.03 -8.89 -22.76
N GLU A 94 13.52 -9.92 -23.46
CA GLU A 94 12.93 -10.45 -24.70
C GLU A 94 11.92 -11.57 -24.45
N LEU A 95 11.71 -11.95 -23.18
CA LEU A 95 10.81 -13.02 -22.79
C LEU A 95 9.37 -12.70 -23.27
N PRO A 96 8.75 -13.57 -24.10
CA PRO A 96 7.36 -13.38 -24.53
C PRO A 96 6.41 -13.40 -23.31
N TRP A 97 5.25 -12.75 -23.46
CA TRP A 97 4.28 -12.48 -22.40
C TRP A 97 3.85 -13.70 -21.57
#